data_AF-D9PHZ8-F1
#
_entry.id   AF-D9PHZ8-F1
#
_cell.length_a   1.000
_cell.length_b   1.000
_cell.length_c   1.000
_cell.angle_alpha   90.00
_cell.angle_beta   90.00
_cell.angle_gamma   90.00
#
_symmetry.space_group_name_H-M   'P 1'
#
loop_
_entity.id
_entity.type
_entity.pdbx_description
1 polymer ?
#
loop_
_entity_poly.entity_id
_entity_poly.type
_entity_poly.pdbx_seq_one_letter_code
_entity_poly.pdbx_strand_id
1 'polypeptide(L)'
;MKGVNLERKVLIAGAVVYALLLFALLTLWRLPADRWLGYMAERMTRGNVALRAERVTPALPLGYRFHQVSYTVSQGSSSLSGRLDTLTVTVDFLRLFSAYLPGAFMAVFPSGGVIDGSAGISMFGGPEKGFLSMKTSGLPIDGLGLGDLLNRNVKGILTGEVTAEGPLADPIRLFGQGVLVLRKGSVETKLDLAGLKAVPFERMRLPFTLRDGVLLIENAEMEGPWFSGTVSGRIRLKSPLQAVPWS
;
A
#
# COMPACT_ATOMS: atom_id res chain seq x y z
N MET A 1 34.42 -39.34 -34.77
CA MET A 1 33.00 -39.35 -34.34
C MET A 1 32.84 -38.62 -32.99
N LYS A 2 32.84 -37.27 -32.98
CA LYS A 2 32.67 -36.45 -31.74
C LYS A 2 31.56 -35.39 -31.82
N GLY A 3 30.91 -35.20 -32.98
CA GLY A 3 29.90 -34.14 -33.20
C GLY A 3 28.49 -34.45 -32.70
N VAL A 4 28.08 -35.72 -32.64
CA VAL A 4 26.68 -36.11 -32.38
C VAL A 4 26.24 -35.88 -30.91
N ASN A 5 27.19 -35.79 -29.97
CA ASN A 5 26.88 -35.64 -28.55
C ASN A 5 26.58 -34.20 -28.11
N LEU A 6 26.97 -33.19 -28.91
CA LEU A 6 26.78 -31.79 -28.54
C LEU A 6 25.37 -31.30 -28.88
N GLU A 7 24.86 -31.63 -30.07
CA GLU A 7 23.50 -31.26 -30.51
C GLU A 7 22.41 -31.86 -29.61
N ARG A 8 22.59 -33.11 -29.17
CA ARG A 8 21.65 -33.78 -28.26
C ARG A 8 21.58 -33.10 -26.89
N LYS A 9 22.70 -32.57 -26.37
CA LYS A 9 22.74 -31.85 -25.09
C LYS A 9 22.05 -30.48 -25.19
N VAL A 10 22.20 -29.78 -26.31
CA VAL A 10 21.54 -28.48 -26.54
C VAL A 10 20.03 -28.65 -26.67
N LEU A 11 19.57 -29.69 -27.37
CA LEU A 11 18.14 -30.01 -27.48
C LEU A 11 17.52 -30.39 -26.12
N ILE A 12 18.21 -31.19 -25.31
CA ILE A 12 17.74 -31.56 -23.96
C ILE A 12 17.71 -30.32 -23.05
N ALA A 13 18.75 -29.48 -23.08
CA ALA A 13 18.77 -28.23 -22.32
C ALA A 13 17.62 -27.30 -22.73
N GLY A 14 17.36 -27.16 -24.03
CA GLY A 14 16.23 -26.39 -24.55
C GLY A 14 14.87 -26.95 -24.11
N ALA A 15 14.69 -28.27 -24.17
CA ALA A 15 13.47 -28.93 -23.72
C ALA A 15 13.25 -28.78 -22.20
N VAL A 16 14.30 -28.85 -21.39
CA VAL A 16 14.22 -28.64 -19.94
C VAL A 16 13.86 -27.20 -19.61
N VAL A 17 14.48 -26.21 -20.27
CA VAL A 17 14.13 -24.79 -20.10
C VAL A 17 12.69 -24.54 -20.54
N TYR A 18 12.27 -25.10 -21.67
CA TYR A 18 10.90 -24.98 -22.16
C TYR A 18 9.89 -25.62 -21.20
N ALA A 19 10.18 -26.82 -20.69
CA ALA A 19 9.32 -27.51 -19.72
C ALA A 19 9.25 -26.73 -18.39
N LEU A 20 10.35 -26.15 -17.93
CA LEU A 20 10.36 -25.28 -16.74
C LEU A 20 9.55 -24.01 -16.96
N LEU A 21 9.68 -23.36 -18.12
CA LEU A 21 8.88 -22.18 -18.46
C LEU A 21 7.40 -22.51 -18.59
N LEU A 22 7.05 -23.60 -19.25
CA LEU A 22 5.66 -24.06 -19.40
C LEU A 22 5.08 -24.45 -18.04
N PHE A 23 5.85 -25.14 -17.20
CA PHE A 23 5.44 -25.50 -15.84
C PHE A 23 5.23 -24.26 -14.98
N ALA A 24 6.15 -23.29 -15.03
CA ALA A 24 6.00 -22.02 -14.33
C ALA A 24 4.75 -21.28 -14.82
N LEU A 25 4.53 -21.21 -16.14
CA LEU A 25 3.38 -20.56 -16.75
C LEU A 25 2.07 -21.22 -16.33
N LEU A 26 1.97 -22.55 -16.41
CA LEU A 26 0.79 -23.31 -16.02
C LEU A 26 0.53 -23.25 -14.50
N THR A 27 1.60 -23.24 -13.69
CA THR A 27 1.49 -23.10 -12.23
C THR A 27 1.01 -21.70 -11.86
N LEU A 28 1.55 -20.66 -12.51
CA LEU A 28 1.10 -19.28 -12.37
C LEU A 28 -0.36 -19.12 -12.80
N TRP A 29 -0.82 -19.84 -13.81
CA TRP A 29 -2.19 -19.76 -14.30
C TRP A 29 -3.21 -20.52 -13.45
N ARG A 30 -2.78 -21.56 -12.71
CA ARG A 30 -3.65 -22.41 -11.88
C ARG A 30 -3.66 -22.02 -10.39
N LEU A 31 -2.89 -21.02 -9.99
CA LEU A 31 -2.86 -20.57 -8.60
C LEU A 31 -4.24 -20.00 -8.21
N PRO A 32 -4.89 -20.53 -7.15
CA PRO A 32 -6.14 -19.97 -6.64
C PRO A 32 -5.87 -18.64 -5.94
N ALA A 33 -5.69 -17.58 -6.73
CA ALA A 33 -5.31 -16.24 -6.29
C ALA A 33 -6.30 -15.65 -5.28
N ASP A 34 -7.57 -16.06 -5.37
CA ASP A 34 -8.65 -15.71 -4.45
C ASP A 34 -8.37 -16.16 -3.01
N ARG A 35 -7.68 -17.29 -2.80
CA ARG A 35 -7.26 -17.75 -1.45
C ARG A 35 -5.97 -17.10 -0.97
N TRP A 36 -5.09 -16.74 -1.91
CA TRP A 36 -3.78 -16.18 -1.59
C TRP A 36 -3.86 -14.76 -1.03
N LEU A 37 -4.77 -13.91 -1.53
CA LEU A 37 -4.93 -12.55 -1.01
C LEU A 37 -5.28 -12.52 0.47
N GLY A 38 -6.28 -13.30 0.88
CA GLY A 38 -6.71 -13.37 2.28
C GLY A 38 -5.58 -13.86 3.18
N TYR A 39 -4.92 -14.95 2.77
CA TYR A 39 -3.81 -15.53 3.52
C TYR A 39 -2.59 -14.59 3.63
N MET A 40 -2.24 -13.90 2.54
CA MET A 40 -1.13 -12.94 2.54
C MET A 40 -1.46 -11.70 3.35
N ALA A 41 -2.68 -11.16 3.25
CA ALA A 41 -3.12 -10.03 4.05
C ALA A 41 -3.10 -10.40 5.53
N GLU A 42 -3.64 -11.54 5.91
CA GLU A 42 -3.65 -12.04 7.28
C GLU A 42 -2.22 -12.24 7.81
N ARG A 43 -1.33 -12.84 7.02
CA ARG A 43 0.06 -13.09 7.43
C ARG A 43 0.92 -11.84 7.51
N MET A 44 0.76 -10.89 6.59
CA MET A 44 1.50 -9.64 6.58
C MET A 44 1.01 -8.68 7.66
N THR A 45 -0.30 -8.67 7.94
CA THR A 45 -0.92 -7.74 8.90
C THR A 45 -1.19 -8.37 10.26
N ARG A 46 -0.76 -9.63 10.47
CA ARG A 46 -1.02 -10.44 11.66
C ARG A 46 -2.52 -10.53 12.00
N GLY A 47 -3.37 -10.65 11.00
CA GLY A 47 -4.83 -10.78 11.15
C GLY A 47 -5.61 -9.47 11.29
N ASN A 48 -4.94 -8.32 11.22
CA ASN A 48 -5.62 -7.03 11.36
C ASN A 48 -6.29 -6.54 10.07
N VAL A 49 -6.08 -7.22 8.94
CA VAL A 49 -6.70 -6.86 7.65
C VAL A 49 -7.34 -8.08 7.00
N ALA A 50 -8.66 -8.02 6.82
CA ALA A 50 -9.43 -8.96 6.02
C ALA A 50 -9.70 -8.36 4.63
N LEU A 51 -9.33 -9.09 3.57
CA LEU A 51 -9.62 -8.74 2.19
C LEU A 51 -10.50 -9.83 1.57
N ARG A 52 -11.58 -9.41 0.91
CA ARG A 52 -12.45 -10.31 0.15
C ARG A 52 -12.72 -9.72 -1.23
N ALA A 53 -12.46 -10.49 -2.26
CA ALA A 53 -12.69 -10.12 -3.66
C ALA A 53 -13.86 -10.94 -4.23
N GLU A 54 -14.70 -10.31 -5.05
CA GLU A 54 -15.83 -11.00 -5.70
C GLU A 54 -15.41 -11.72 -6.99
N ARG A 55 -14.45 -11.15 -7.72
CA ARG A 55 -13.95 -11.74 -8.97
C ARG A 55 -12.46 -11.51 -9.12
N VAL A 56 -11.75 -12.53 -9.59
CA VAL A 56 -10.32 -12.46 -9.89
C VAL A 56 -10.11 -12.72 -11.38
N THR A 57 -9.32 -11.87 -12.02
CA THR A 57 -8.95 -12.00 -13.43
C THR A 57 -7.44 -11.87 -13.57
N PRO A 58 -6.79 -12.70 -14.40
CA PRO A 58 -5.36 -12.54 -14.67
C PRO A 58 -5.10 -11.20 -15.38
N ALA A 59 -4.02 -10.53 -15.02
CA ALA A 59 -3.56 -9.29 -15.61
C ALA A 59 -2.17 -9.48 -16.24
N LEU A 60 -1.96 -8.93 -17.44
CA LEU A 60 -0.67 -8.96 -18.14
C LEU A 60 0.26 -7.84 -17.62
N PRO A 61 1.60 -8.01 -17.63
CA PRO A 61 2.34 -9.18 -18.10
C PRO A 61 2.28 -10.40 -17.15
N LEU A 62 2.28 -10.20 -15.83
CA LEU A 62 2.18 -11.27 -14.83
C LEU A 62 1.64 -10.68 -13.51
N GLY A 63 0.32 -10.71 -13.35
CA GLY A 63 -0.37 -10.23 -12.17
C GLY A 63 -1.83 -10.65 -12.11
N TYR A 64 -2.53 -10.16 -11.10
CA TYR A 64 -3.93 -10.43 -10.84
C TYR A 64 -4.70 -9.13 -10.64
N ARG A 65 -5.86 -9.04 -11.27
CA ARG A 65 -6.83 -7.97 -11.09
C ARG A 65 -8.05 -8.52 -10.36
N PHE A 66 -8.25 -8.01 -9.17
CA PHE A 66 -9.36 -8.30 -8.28
C PHE A 66 -10.41 -7.21 -8.43
N HIS A 67 -11.65 -7.60 -8.67
CA HIS A 67 -12.78 -6.69 -8.82
C HIS A 67 -13.64 -6.71 -7.56
N GLN A 68 -14.18 -5.55 -7.20
CA GLN A 68 -15.08 -5.37 -6.06
C GLN A 68 -14.50 -5.95 -4.77
N VAL A 69 -13.35 -5.42 -4.36
CA VAL A 69 -12.65 -5.88 -3.16
C VAL A 69 -13.17 -5.15 -1.94
N SER A 70 -13.81 -5.86 -1.02
CA SER A 70 -14.10 -5.32 0.31
C SER A 70 -12.90 -5.51 1.22
N TYR A 71 -12.50 -4.46 1.92
CA TYR A 71 -11.46 -4.50 2.94
C TYR A 71 -12.03 -4.18 4.31
N THR A 72 -11.47 -4.81 5.34
CA THR A 72 -11.72 -4.48 6.74
C THR A 72 -10.39 -4.46 7.47
N VAL A 73 -10.03 -3.31 8.03
CA VAL A 73 -8.85 -3.11 8.86
C VAL A 73 -9.33 -2.95 10.29
N SER A 74 -9.07 -3.94 11.15
CA SER A 74 -9.38 -3.87 12.57
C SER A 74 -8.18 -3.33 13.34
N GLN A 75 -8.38 -2.29 14.14
CA GLN A 75 -7.40 -1.74 15.06
C GLN A 75 -8.04 -1.58 16.45
N GLY A 76 -7.76 -2.52 17.36
CA GLY A 76 -8.37 -2.53 18.69
C GLY A 76 -9.89 -2.66 18.63
N SER A 77 -10.62 -1.69 19.20
CA SER A 77 -12.09 -1.65 19.18
C SER A 77 -12.69 -1.02 17.92
N SER A 78 -11.87 -0.50 17.01
CA SER A 78 -12.32 0.24 15.83
C SER A 78 -11.99 -0.54 14.56
N SER A 79 -12.95 -0.65 13.65
CA SER A 79 -12.76 -1.31 12.35
C SER A 79 -13.02 -0.35 11.21
N LEU A 80 -12.02 -0.15 10.35
CA LEU A 80 -12.14 0.57 9.10
C LEU A 80 -12.62 -0.41 8.03
N SER A 81 -13.82 -0.24 7.50
CA SER A 81 -14.29 -1.05 6.37
C SER A 81 -14.52 -0.19 5.14
N GLY A 82 -14.25 -0.75 3.97
CA GLY A 82 -14.45 -0.05 2.70
C GLY A 82 -14.46 -0.99 1.51
N ARG A 83 -14.68 -0.41 0.33
CA ARG A 83 -14.76 -1.15 -0.93
C ARG A 83 -13.87 -0.50 -1.98
N LEU A 84 -13.17 -1.33 -2.73
CA LEU A 84 -12.38 -0.98 -3.91
C LEU A 84 -13.13 -1.51 -5.14
N ASP A 85 -13.15 -0.72 -6.21
CA ASP A 85 -13.66 -1.20 -7.50
C ASP A 85 -12.69 -2.22 -8.09
N THR A 86 -11.40 -1.92 -8.03
CA THR A 86 -10.37 -2.76 -8.62
C THR A 86 -9.09 -2.69 -7.81
N LEU A 87 -8.52 -3.83 -7.47
CA LEU A 87 -7.17 -3.98 -6.96
C LEU A 87 -6.37 -4.80 -7.96
N THR A 88 -5.33 -4.23 -8.56
CA THR A 88 -4.41 -4.95 -9.43
C THR A 88 -3.11 -5.17 -8.67
N VAL A 89 -2.60 -6.40 -8.64
CA VAL A 89 -1.31 -6.75 -8.06
C VAL A 89 -0.47 -7.37 -9.17
N THR A 90 0.69 -6.80 -9.45
CA THR A 90 1.61 -7.27 -10.49
C THR A 90 2.99 -7.50 -9.90
N VAL A 91 3.75 -8.39 -10.52
CA VAL A 91 5.18 -8.55 -10.21
C VAL A 91 5.97 -7.67 -11.17
N ASP A 92 6.85 -6.83 -10.64
CA ASP A 92 7.69 -5.96 -11.46
C ASP A 92 9.01 -6.66 -11.84
N PHE A 93 9.00 -7.39 -12.95
CA PHE A 93 10.16 -8.16 -13.41
C PHE A 93 11.40 -7.32 -13.71
N LEU A 94 11.24 -6.03 -14.05
CA LEU A 94 12.38 -5.16 -14.32
C LEU A 94 13.21 -4.96 -13.04
N ARG A 95 12.54 -4.85 -11.89
CA ARG A 95 13.19 -4.71 -10.59
C ARG A 95 13.67 -6.04 -9.99
N LEU A 96 13.27 -7.20 -10.54
CA LEU A 96 13.91 -8.48 -10.20
C LEU A 96 15.40 -8.51 -10.60
N PHE A 97 15.76 -7.88 -11.73
CA PHE A 97 17.16 -7.75 -12.15
C PHE A 97 18.00 -6.88 -11.20
N SER A 98 17.35 -6.04 -10.39
CA SER A 98 17.99 -5.22 -9.37
C SER A 98 18.18 -5.96 -8.03
N ALA A 99 18.02 -7.29 -8.00
CA ALA A 99 18.13 -8.13 -6.80
C ALA A 99 17.10 -7.83 -5.70
N TYR A 100 15.92 -7.34 -6.09
CA TYR A 100 14.75 -7.21 -5.22
C TYR A 100 13.67 -8.18 -5.67
N LEU A 101 12.78 -8.56 -4.75
CA LEU A 101 11.51 -9.23 -5.08
C LEU A 101 10.37 -8.20 -5.03
N PRO A 102 10.13 -7.43 -6.10
CA PRO A 102 9.17 -6.33 -6.13
C PRO A 102 7.75 -6.82 -6.44
N GLY A 103 6.80 -6.45 -5.60
CA GLY A 103 5.36 -6.49 -5.88
C GLY A 103 4.85 -5.06 -6.09
N ALA A 104 4.22 -4.82 -7.23
CA ALA A 104 3.48 -3.59 -7.49
C ALA A 104 1.98 -3.81 -7.26
N PHE A 105 1.28 -2.78 -6.83
CA PHE A 105 -0.15 -2.80 -6.62
C PHE A 105 -0.79 -1.48 -7.06
N MET A 106 -2.00 -1.57 -7.59
CA MET A 106 -2.81 -0.42 -7.96
C MET A 106 -4.25 -0.64 -7.48
N ALA A 107 -4.72 0.19 -6.58
CA ALA A 107 -6.08 0.19 -6.06
C ALA A 107 -6.87 1.37 -6.63
N VAL A 108 -8.07 1.10 -7.13
CA VAL A 108 -9.02 2.07 -7.65
C VAL A 108 -10.26 2.03 -6.76
N PHE A 109 -10.64 3.19 -6.24
CA PHE A 109 -11.79 3.37 -5.38
C PHE A 109 -13.03 3.72 -6.21
N PRO A 110 -14.24 3.33 -5.77
CA PRO A 110 -15.50 3.66 -6.45
C PRO A 110 -15.71 5.16 -6.68
N SER A 111 -15.10 5.98 -5.82
CA SER A 111 -15.16 7.43 -5.86
C SER A 111 -14.14 8.08 -6.81
N GLY A 112 -13.40 7.28 -7.60
CA GLY A 112 -12.43 7.73 -8.61
C GLY A 112 -10.99 7.93 -8.09
N GLY A 113 -10.75 7.71 -6.80
CA GLY A 113 -9.40 7.77 -6.22
C GLY A 113 -8.52 6.61 -6.64
N VAL A 114 -7.23 6.86 -6.87
CA VAL A 114 -6.25 5.82 -7.24
C VAL A 114 -5.09 5.82 -6.25
N ILE A 115 -4.70 4.63 -5.79
CA ILE A 115 -3.47 4.38 -5.06
C ILE A 115 -2.61 3.43 -5.89
N ASP A 116 -1.45 3.88 -6.31
CA ASP A 116 -0.41 3.09 -6.96
C ASP A 116 0.73 2.89 -5.97
N GLY A 117 1.32 1.71 -5.92
CA GLY A 117 2.45 1.45 -5.05
C GLY A 117 3.29 0.26 -5.48
N SER A 118 4.48 0.20 -4.92
CA SER A 118 5.40 -0.92 -5.07
C SER A 118 6.11 -1.17 -3.76
N ALA A 119 6.26 -2.44 -3.40
CA ALA A 119 7.02 -2.86 -2.24
C ALA A 119 7.92 -4.02 -2.63
N GLY A 120 9.06 -4.16 -1.98
CA GLY A 120 9.93 -5.30 -2.24
C GLY A 120 10.92 -5.53 -1.13
N ILE A 121 11.48 -6.72 -1.10
CA ILE A 121 12.58 -7.11 -0.20
C ILE A 121 13.81 -7.47 -1.02
N SER A 122 14.98 -7.13 -0.50
CA SER A 122 16.25 -7.50 -1.14
C SER A 122 16.45 -9.01 -1.05
N MET A 123 16.80 -9.66 -2.17
CA MET A 123 17.10 -11.10 -2.20
C MET A 123 18.37 -11.45 -1.43
N PHE A 124 19.35 -10.52 -1.38
CA PHE A 124 20.62 -10.71 -0.67
C PHE A 124 20.64 -10.07 0.72
N GLY A 125 19.86 -9.01 0.92
CA GLY A 125 19.74 -8.30 2.19
C GLY A 125 18.67 -8.86 3.13
N GLY A 126 17.83 -9.77 2.65
CA GLY A 126 16.73 -10.36 3.41
C GLY A 126 15.63 -9.33 3.75
N PRO A 127 14.72 -9.68 4.68
CA PRO A 127 13.57 -8.85 5.06
C PRO A 127 13.97 -7.54 5.78
N GLU A 128 15.23 -7.41 6.20
CA GLU A 128 15.78 -6.21 6.83
C GLU A 128 16.01 -5.06 5.84
N LYS A 129 16.12 -5.37 4.54
CA LYS A 129 16.33 -4.39 3.47
C LYS A 129 15.17 -4.45 2.49
N GLY A 130 14.06 -3.84 2.86
CA GLY A 130 12.91 -3.64 1.99
C GLY A 130 12.76 -2.19 1.54
N PHE A 131 11.92 -1.99 0.53
CA PHE A 131 11.43 -0.68 0.12
C PHE A 131 9.91 -0.72 -0.01
N LEU A 132 9.28 0.44 0.15
CA LEU A 132 7.88 0.72 -0.12
C LEU A 132 7.81 2.08 -0.80
N SER A 133 7.12 2.18 -1.92
CA SER A 133 6.78 3.41 -2.59
C SER A 133 5.28 3.40 -2.84
N MET A 134 4.61 4.50 -2.55
CA MET A 134 3.16 4.62 -2.72
C MET A 134 2.85 6.02 -3.19
N LYS A 135 1.96 6.12 -4.18
CA LYS A 135 1.43 7.36 -4.72
C LYS A 135 -0.09 7.27 -4.71
N THR A 136 -0.73 8.27 -4.11
CA THR A 136 -2.18 8.41 -4.11
C THR A 136 -2.58 9.63 -4.93
N SER A 137 -3.66 9.53 -5.69
CA SER A 137 -4.14 10.58 -6.58
C SER A 137 -5.66 10.65 -6.55
N GLY A 138 -6.18 11.84 -6.20
CA GLY A 138 -7.61 12.11 -6.25
C GLY A 138 -8.46 11.31 -5.27
N LEU A 139 -7.91 10.83 -4.15
CA LEU A 139 -8.61 9.97 -3.21
C LEU A 139 -9.53 10.75 -2.27
N PRO A 140 -10.86 10.63 -2.38
CA PRO A 140 -11.79 11.28 -1.45
C PRO A 140 -11.73 10.57 -0.09
N ILE A 141 -11.35 11.30 0.96
CA ILE A 141 -11.13 10.70 2.29
C ILE A 141 -12.42 10.58 3.11
N ASP A 142 -13.50 11.25 2.67
CA ASP A 142 -14.83 11.20 3.27
C ASP A 142 -15.38 9.78 3.42
N GLY A 143 -15.12 8.93 2.43
CA GLY A 143 -15.61 7.55 2.36
C GLY A 143 -14.67 6.52 2.96
N LEU A 144 -13.51 6.93 3.49
CA LEU A 144 -12.51 6.00 4.02
C LEU A 144 -12.77 5.56 5.45
N GLY A 145 -13.75 6.16 6.16
CA GLY A 145 -14.05 5.84 7.56
C GLY A 145 -13.03 6.38 8.57
N LEU A 146 -12.20 7.36 8.17
CA LEU A 146 -11.18 7.95 9.05
C LEU A 146 -11.77 8.66 10.29
N GLY A 147 -13.07 9.00 10.24
CA GLY A 147 -13.79 9.66 11.33
C GLY A 147 -13.66 8.91 12.66
N ASP A 148 -13.82 7.58 12.63
CA ASP A 148 -13.78 6.73 13.82
C ASP A 148 -12.36 6.62 14.39
N LEU A 149 -11.34 6.65 13.52
CA LEU A 149 -9.93 6.58 13.92
C LEU A 149 -9.41 7.91 14.47
N LEU A 150 -9.79 9.02 13.83
CA LEU A 150 -9.33 10.36 14.21
C LEU A 150 -10.22 10.98 15.29
N ASN A 151 -11.35 10.35 15.61
CA ASN A 151 -12.40 10.90 16.48
C ASN A 151 -12.80 12.32 16.04
N ARG A 152 -12.74 12.54 14.72
CA ARG A 152 -12.95 13.81 14.00
C ARG A 152 -13.26 13.49 12.55
N ASN A 153 -14.30 14.10 12.00
CA ASN A 153 -14.57 13.99 10.58
C ASN A 153 -13.60 14.88 9.80
N VAL A 154 -12.92 14.28 8.82
CA VAL A 154 -12.01 14.99 7.92
C VAL A 154 -12.47 14.69 6.50
N LYS A 155 -12.74 15.75 5.75
CA LYS A 155 -13.26 15.73 4.39
C LYS A 155 -12.24 16.25 3.41
N GLY A 156 -12.28 15.78 2.16
CA GLY A 156 -11.48 16.36 1.08
C GLY A 156 -10.85 15.33 0.15
N ILE A 157 -10.01 15.83 -0.77
CA ILE A 157 -9.35 15.03 -1.80
C ILE A 157 -7.87 14.93 -1.47
N LEU A 158 -7.41 13.71 -1.17
CA LEU A 158 -6.03 13.39 -0.87
C LEU A 158 -5.25 13.05 -2.14
N THR A 159 -4.06 13.62 -2.27
CA THR A 159 -3.04 13.27 -3.26
C THR A 159 -1.70 13.29 -2.55
N GLY A 160 -0.78 12.40 -2.91
CA GLY A 160 0.50 12.37 -2.22
C GLY A 160 1.38 11.24 -2.68
N GLU A 161 2.61 11.26 -2.18
CA GLU A 161 3.60 10.24 -2.42
C GLU A 161 4.36 9.95 -1.14
N VAL A 162 4.73 8.69 -0.95
CA VAL A 162 5.42 8.19 0.23
C VAL A 162 6.44 7.17 -0.23
N THR A 163 7.68 7.30 0.22
CA THR A 163 8.72 6.31 0.04
C THR A 163 9.29 5.93 1.39
N ALA A 164 9.52 4.65 1.62
CA ALA A 164 10.12 4.12 2.84
C ALA A 164 11.06 2.96 2.51
N GLU A 165 12.08 2.79 3.34
CA GLU A 165 13.13 1.77 3.24
C GLU A 165 13.42 1.20 4.63
N GLY A 166 13.85 -0.06 4.66
CA GLY A 166 14.19 -0.81 5.88
C GLY A 166 13.31 -2.04 6.10
N PRO A 167 13.23 -2.55 7.33
CA PRO A 167 12.44 -3.73 7.66
C PRO A 167 10.94 -3.42 7.62
N LEU A 168 10.25 -3.81 6.53
CA LEU A 168 8.81 -3.57 6.35
C LEU A 168 7.93 -4.16 7.47
N ALA A 169 8.44 -5.18 8.18
CA ALA A 169 7.75 -5.81 9.30
C ALA A 169 7.90 -5.04 10.63
N ASP A 170 8.84 -4.09 10.72
CA ASP A 170 9.10 -3.30 11.92
C ASP A 170 9.05 -1.78 11.61
N PRO A 171 7.89 -1.14 11.79
CA PRO A 171 7.71 0.28 11.53
C PRO A 171 8.65 1.20 12.33
N ILE A 172 9.21 0.73 13.45
CA ILE A 172 10.12 1.53 14.30
C ILE A 172 11.46 1.72 13.61
N ARG A 173 11.88 0.76 12.78
CA ARG A 173 13.18 0.77 12.10
C ARG A 173 13.08 1.22 10.64
N LEU A 174 11.90 1.69 10.20
CA LEU A 174 11.70 2.24 8.87
C LEU A 174 12.23 3.67 8.76
N PHE A 175 12.80 3.97 7.60
CA PHE A 175 13.21 5.30 7.18
C PHE A 175 12.39 5.69 5.95
N GLY A 176 11.78 6.86 5.93
CA GLY A 176 10.96 7.24 4.81
C GLY A 176 10.68 8.73 4.77
N GLN A 177 10.06 9.15 3.68
CA GLN A 177 9.63 10.51 3.46
C GLN A 177 8.40 10.53 2.57
N GLY A 178 7.64 11.60 2.65
CA GLY A 178 6.49 11.76 1.79
C GLY A 178 5.91 13.15 1.86
N VAL A 179 4.99 13.41 0.94
CA VAL A 179 4.19 14.62 0.94
C VAL A 179 2.75 14.21 0.72
N LEU A 180 1.89 14.60 1.65
CA LEU A 180 0.44 14.50 1.49
C LEU A 180 -0.12 15.90 1.19
N VAL A 181 -1.05 15.97 0.26
CA VAL A 181 -1.78 17.18 -0.10
C VAL A 181 -3.26 16.87 -0.05
N LEU A 182 -3.97 17.48 0.88
CA LEU A 182 -5.42 17.48 0.90
C LEU A 182 -5.92 18.76 0.23
N ARG A 183 -6.95 18.66 -0.59
CA ARG A 183 -7.58 19.80 -1.27
C ARG A 183 -9.08 19.81 -1.04
N LYS A 184 -9.66 21.02 -1.06
CA LYS A 184 -11.11 21.25 -1.00
C LYS A 184 -11.77 20.47 0.14
N GLY A 185 -11.26 20.65 1.36
CA GLY A 185 -11.61 19.84 2.50
C GLY A 185 -12.13 20.63 3.68
N SER A 186 -12.50 19.91 4.74
CA SER A 186 -12.91 20.49 6.01
C SER A 186 -12.54 19.58 7.17
N VAL A 187 -12.11 20.16 8.29
CA VAL A 187 -11.86 19.44 9.54
C VAL A 187 -12.90 19.84 10.57
N GLU A 188 -13.60 18.87 11.14
CA GLU A 188 -14.49 19.14 12.28
C GLU A 188 -13.68 19.56 13.52
N THR A 189 -14.13 20.64 14.16
CA THR A 189 -13.53 21.16 15.39
C THR A 189 -14.39 20.79 16.58
N LYS A 190 -13.75 20.25 17.63
CA LYS A 190 -14.41 20.03 18.93
C LYS A 190 -14.57 21.31 19.75
N LEU A 191 -13.84 22.35 19.36
CA LEU A 191 -13.95 23.68 19.94
C LEU A 191 -14.95 24.46 19.09
N ASP A 192 -15.94 25.05 19.76
CA ASP A 192 -16.92 25.95 19.13
C ASP A 192 -16.21 27.28 18.82
N LEU A 193 -15.43 27.28 17.74
CA LEU A 193 -14.69 28.46 17.29
C LEU A 193 -15.69 29.36 16.56
N ALA A 194 -16.24 30.34 17.29
CA ALA A 194 -17.14 31.34 16.74
C ALA A 194 -18.36 30.76 15.99
N GLY A 195 -18.92 29.65 16.48
CA GLY A 195 -20.09 28.99 15.88
C GLY A 195 -19.77 28.08 14.69
N LEU A 196 -18.49 27.92 14.32
CA LEU A 196 -18.07 27.03 13.23
C LEU A 196 -17.87 25.61 13.76
N LYS A 197 -18.70 24.67 13.28
CA LYS A 197 -18.55 23.23 13.56
C LYS A 197 -17.42 22.58 12.77
N ALA A 198 -16.99 23.22 11.69
CA ALA A 198 -15.92 22.74 10.83
C ALA A 198 -15.12 23.90 10.25
N VAL A 199 -13.81 23.70 10.11
CA VAL A 199 -12.89 24.65 9.50
C VAL A 199 -12.62 24.21 8.07
N PRO A 200 -13.11 24.94 7.06
CA PRO A 200 -12.85 24.63 5.66
C PRO A 200 -11.43 25.03 5.27
N PHE A 201 -10.78 24.24 4.42
CA PHE A 201 -9.47 24.56 3.86
C PHE A 201 -9.46 24.30 2.35
N GLU A 202 -8.76 25.15 1.61
CA GLU A 202 -8.56 24.99 0.18
C GLU A 202 -7.45 23.98 -0.10
N ARG A 203 -6.36 24.07 0.68
CA ARG A 203 -5.18 23.24 0.55
C ARG A 203 -4.51 23.00 1.90
N MET A 204 -4.14 21.76 2.15
CA MET A 204 -3.28 21.37 3.27
C MET A 204 -2.14 20.52 2.73
N ARG A 205 -0.89 20.97 2.88
CA ARG A 205 0.30 20.26 2.44
C ARG A 205 1.07 19.80 3.67
N LEU A 206 1.24 18.49 3.83
CA LEU A 206 1.98 17.87 4.93
C LEU A 206 3.18 17.10 4.36
N PRO A 207 4.35 17.74 4.23
CA PRO A 207 5.59 17.01 4.05
C PRO A 207 5.98 16.36 5.39
N PHE A 208 6.48 15.13 5.33
CA PHE A 208 6.90 14.40 6.51
C PHE A 208 8.11 13.53 6.22
N THR A 209 8.87 13.24 7.28
CA THR A 209 9.92 12.22 7.28
C THR A 209 9.66 11.23 8.41
N LEU A 210 9.92 9.96 8.16
CA LEU A 210 9.87 8.89 9.16
C LEU A 210 11.30 8.42 9.40
N ARG A 211 11.74 8.42 10.65
CA ARG A 211 13.06 7.94 11.03
C ARG A 211 13.04 7.44 12.46
N ASP A 212 13.57 6.24 12.68
CA ASP A 212 13.73 5.66 14.02
C ASP A 212 12.42 5.68 14.85
N GLY A 213 11.30 5.41 14.18
CA GLY A 213 9.96 5.38 14.78
C GLY A 213 9.39 6.76 15.11
N VAL A 214 10.00 7.83 14.59
CA VAL A 214 9.53 9.21 14.74
C VAL A 214 9.11 9.74 13.37
N LEU A 215 7.84 10.10 13.25
CA LEU A 215 7.29 10.85 12.14
C LEU A 215 7.45 12.35 12.43
N LEU A 216 8.32 13.01 11.69
CA LEU A 216 8.59 14.43 11.77
C LEU A 216 7.81 15.14 10.65
N ILE A 217 7.00 16.11 11.03
CA ILE A 217 6.23 16.97 10.12
C ILE A 217 6.88 18.35 10.18
N GLU A 218 7.41 18.82 9.06
CA GLU A 218 8.12 20.11 8.98
C GLU A 218 7.38 21.04 8.02
N ASN A 219 6.98 22.22 8.48
CA ASN A 219 6.34 23.23 7.61
C ASN A 219 5.10 22.67 6.90
N ALA A 220 4.23 21.97 7.65
CA ALA A 220 2.92 21.65 7.11
C ALA A 220 2.13 22.95 6.91
N GLU A 221 1.72 23.22 5.68
CA GLU A 221 1.00 24.43 5.31
C GLU A 221 -0.49 24.12 5.25
N MET A 222 -1.31 25.02 5.78
CA MET A 222 -2.75 24.97 5.65
C MET A 222 -3.25 26.33 5.19
N GLU A 223 -3.96 26.33 4.07
CA GLU A 223 -4.55 27.50 3.43
C GLU A 223 -6.06 27.29 3.36
N GLY A 224 -6.81 28.26 3.88
CA GLY A 224 -8.26 28.32 3.78
C GLY A 224 -8.72 29.70 3.37
N PRO A 225 -10.04 29.89 3.15
CA PRO A 225 -10.57 31.15 2.63
C PRO A 225 -10.28 32.37 3.52
N TRP A 226 -10.08 32.15 4.83
CA TRP A 226 -9.93 33.21 5.84
C TRP A 226 -8.70 33.03 6.72
N PHE A 227 -7.84 32.06 6.43
CA PHE A 227 -6.66 31.79 7.25
C PHE A 227 -5.56 31.14 6.43
N SER A 228 -4.33 31.36 6.86
CA SER A 228 -3.15 30.64 6.42
C SER A 228 -2.28 30.37 7.63
N GLY A 229 -1.71 29.18 7.74
CA GLY A 229 -0.84 28.84 8.84
C GLY A 229 0.11 27.71 8.52
N THR A 230 1.20 27.65 9.29
CA THR A 230 2.14 26.54 9.24
C THR A 230 2.16 25.80 10.57
N VAL A 231 2.31 24.49 10.51
CA VAL A 231 2.40 23.60 11.67
C VAL A 231 3.59 22.68 11.49
N SER A 232 4.39 22.55 12.54
CA SER A 232 5.47 21.56 12.63
C SER A 232 5.25 20.73 13.87
N GLY A 233 5.57 19.44 13.79
CA GLY A 233 5.28 18.50 14.87
C GLY A 233 6.11 17.23 14.78
N ARG A 234 6.14 16.49 15.89
CA ARG A 234 6.80 15.19 16.00
C ARG A 234 5.82 14.18 16.58
N ILE A 235 5.64 13.06 15.89
CA ILE A 235 4.79 11.96 16.33
C ILE A 235 5.69 10.74 16.54
N ARG A 236 5.72 10.21 17.76
CA ARG A 236 6.49 9.00 18.07
C ARG A 236 5.58 7.78 18.02
N LEU A 237 5.93 6.80 17.19
CA LEU A 237 5.23 5.53 17.09
C LEU A 237 5.46 4.72 18.37
N LYS A 238 4.38 4.27 19.03
CA LYS A 238 4.45 3.42 20.21
C LYS A 238 4.23 1.96 19.80
N SER A 239 5.30 1.15 19.81
CA SER A 239 5.32 -0.33 19.70
C SER A 239 4.55 -0.97 18.51
N PRO A 240 4.92 -2.17 18.03
CA PRO A 240 4.28 -2.78 16.86
C PRO A 240 2.79 -3.04 17.11
N LEU A 241 1.97 -2.85 16.06
CA LEU A 241 0.54 -3.16 16.02
C LEU A 241 0.29 -4.54 16.65
N GLN A 242 -0.18 -4.55 17.90
CA GLN A 242 -0.54 -5.78 18.59
C GLN A 242 -1.85 -6.28 17.98
N ALA A 243 -1.76 -7.44 17.32
CA ALA A 243 -2.94 -8.21 16.97
C ALA A 243 -3.61 -8.67 18.28
N VAL A 244 -4.89 -8.36 18.43
CA VAL A 244 -5.71 -8.93 19.50
C VAL A 244 -5.96 -10.39 19.12
N PRO A 245 -5.57 -11.38 19.93
CA PRO A 245 -5.97 -12.77 19.70
C PRO A 245 -7.47 -12.88 20.03
N TRP A 246 -8.26 -13.35 19.08
CA TRP A 246 -9.65 -13.69 19.33
C TRP A 246 -9.68 -14.97 20.18
N SER A 247 -10.37 -14.88 21.32
CA SER A 247 -10.85 -16.03 22.11
C SER A 247 -12.06 -16.67 21.46
#